data_AF-A0A1Z5R599-F1
#
_entry.id   AF-A0A1Z5R599-F1
#
_cell.length_a   1.000
_cell.length_b   1.000
_cell.length_c   1.000
_cell.angle_alpha   90.00
_cell.angle_beta   90.00
_cell.angle_gamma   90.00
#
_symmetry.space_group_name_H-M   'P 1'
#
loop_
_entity.id
_entity.type
_entity.pdbx_description
1 polymer ?
#
loop_
_entity_poly.entity_id
_entity_poly.type
_entity_poly.pdbx_seq_one_letter_code
_entity_poly.pdbx_strand_id
1 'polypeptide(L)'
;MDHVESLGSEFLTPRSARDKKRKSKKRRKAQPHDGDDVCAICDDGGYVTCCDSGCLRSFHLTEEHGEGSKCPSLGINSEEAKMIIDKKDFICKNCKYKQHQCSSCGLLGSSDLSSGAEVFQCKEYNCGHFYHPKCISKLLYPGDKLRACHFEQYVAAGLKFLCHVHKCSVCHGAENRDDKNMQFAVCRLCPTTYHRKCLPSDIPFETKEGPNGYIFQRAWDGILRDRILIYCIWGA
;
A
#
# COMPACT_ATOMS: atom_id res chain seq x y z
N MET A 1 -8.94 -56.10 31.34
CA MET A 1 -10.39 -56.18 31.57
C MET A 1 -10.87 -54.85 32.14
N ASP A 2 -11.14 -53.77 31.41
CA ASP A 2 -10.88 -53.27 30.07
C ASP A 2 -11.28 -51.78 30.11
N HIS A 3 -10.68 -50.96 29.23
CA HIS A 3 -11.15 -49.71 28.58
C HIS A 3 -12.49 -49.04 29.03
N VAL A 4 -12.70 -47.72 28.95
CA VAL A 4 -12.59 -46.81 27.78
C VAL A 4 -12.67 -45.34 28.26
N GLU A 5 -11.98 -44.45 27.54
CA GLU A 5 -11.98 -42.98 27.62
C GLU A 5 -13.36 -42.32 27.40
N SER A 6 -13.55 -41.09 27.88
CA SER A 6 -14.45 -40.15 27.22
C SER A 6 -13.88 -38.74 27.27
N LEU A 7 -13.47 -38.28 26.08
CA LEU A 7 -13.06 -36.93 25.74
C LEU A 7 -14.29 -36.02 25.70
N GLY A 8 -14.36 -35.06 26.62
CA GLY A 8 -15.26 -33.91 26.54
C GLY A 8 -14.59 -32.76 25.79
N SER A 9 -14.96 -32.54 24.54
CA SER A 9 -14.47 -31.46 23.68
C SER A 9 -15.03 -30.09 24.12
N GLU A 10 -14.19 -29.23 24.69
CA GLU A 10 -14.52 -27.81 24.84
C GLU A 10 -14.26 -27.08 23.51
N PHE A 11 -15.34 -26.85 22.75
CA PHE A 11 -15.33 -25.99 21.56
C PHE A 11 -15.07 -24.53 21.97
N LEU A 12 -13.82 -24.08 21.87
CA LEU A 12 -13.46 -22.67 21.97
C LEU A 12 -13.86 -21.93 20.69
N THR A 13 -14.86 -21.06 20.79
CA THR A 13 -15.33 -20.26 19.67
C THR A 13 -14.30 -19.19 19.24
N PRO A 14 -14.19 -18.82 17.94
CA PRO A 14 -13.13 -17.94 17.40
C PRO A 14 -13.16 -16.46 17.86
N ARG A 15 -14.10 -16.08 18.74
CA ARG A 15 -14.34 -14.68 19.11
C ARG A 15 -13.31 -14.12 20.10
N SER A 16 -12.71 -14.97 20.93
CA SER A 16 -11.78 -14.53 22.00
C SER A 16 -10.39 -14.12 21.51
N ALA A 17 -9.98 -14.53 20.31
CA ALA A 17 -8.70 -14.15 19.71
C ALA A 17 -8.69 -12.70 19.18
N ARG A 18 -9.87 -12.17 18.79
CA ARG A 18 -9.99 -10.79 18.28
C ARG A 18 -9.83 -9.74 19.39
N ASP A 19 -10.28 -10.04 20.61
CA ASP A 19 -10.24 -9.08 21.72
C ASP A 19 -8.85 -8.93 22.36
N LYS A 20 -8.01 -9.96 22.31
CA LYS A 20 -6.61 -9.87 22.80
C LYS A 20 -5.72 -9.04 21.84
N LYS A 21 -5.99 -9.06 20.52
CA LYS A 21 -5.22 -8.29 19.51
C LYS A 21 -5.47 -6.77 19.57
N ARG A 22 -6.54 -6.33 20.23
CA ARG A 22 -6.90 -4.91 20.40
C ARG A 22 -6.18 -4.18 21.55
N LYS A 23 -5.64 -4.90 22.55
CA LYS A 23 -5.16 -4.27 23.81
C LYS A 23 -3.69 -3.79 23.80
N SER A 24 -2.88 -4.04 22.77
CA SER A 24 -1.45 -3.62 22.77
C SER A 24 -1.07 -2.49 21.81
N LYS A 25 -1.99 -1.91 21.02
CA LYS A 25 -1.66 -0.78 20.13
C LYS A 25 -1.56 0.54 20.90
N LYS A 26 -0.50 0.71 21.69
CA LYS A 26 0.01 2.07 21.98
C LYS A 26 0.47 2.64 20.64
N ARG A 27 -0.20 3.70 20.15
CA ARG A 27 0.14 4.38 18.88
C ARG A 27 1.62 4.79 18.93
N ARG A 28 2.51 4.04 18.27
CA ARG A 28 3.91 4.44 18.09
C ARG A 28 3.92 5.61 17.10
N LYS A 29 4.56 6.72 17.48
CA LYS A 29 4.79 7.84 16.55
C LYS A 29 5.65 7.33 15.39
N ALA A 30 5.18 7.55 14.16
CA ALA A 30 5.91 7.17 12.96
C ALA A 30 7.26 7.89 12.91
N GLN A 31 8.32 7.14 12.64
CA GLN A 31 9.61 7.73 12.27
C GLN A 31 9.65 7.97 10.76
N PRO A 32 10.46 8.93 10.27
CA PRO A 32 10.53 9.28 8.84
C PRO A 32 10.90 8.14 7.88
N HIS A 33 11.38 7.00 8.41
CA HIS A 33 11.80 5.80 7.69
C HIS A 33 10.80 4.63 7.81
N ASP A 34 9.67 4.82 8.49
CA ASP A 34 8.64 3.79 8.54
C ASP A 34 7.90 3.81 7.20
N GLY A 35 8.11 2.80 6.34
CA GLY A 35 7.32 2.63 5.12
C GLY A 35 5.87 2.26 5.39
N ASP A 36 5.21 1.60 4.43
CA ASP A 36 3.78 1.27 4.54
C ASP A 36 3.48 0.45 5.82
N ASP A 37 2.38 0.77 6.50
CA ASP A 37 1.92 0.01 7.69
C ASP A 37 1.24 -1.32 7.34
N VAL A 38 1.10 -1.59 6.04
CA VAL A 38 0.37 -2.71 5.48
C VAL A 38 1.24 -3.48 4.49
N CYS A 39 0.97 -4.77 4.37
CA CYS A 39 1.66 -5.62 3.43
C CYS A 39 1.24 -5.27 2.00
N ALA A 40 2.21 -5.09 1.11
CA ALA A 40 1.98 -4.81 -0.31
C ALA A 40 1.37 -5.98 -1.10
N ILE A 41 1.15 -7.14 -0.47
CA ILE A 41 0.55 -8.32 -1.10
C ILE A 41 -0.94 -8.45 -0.72
N CYS A 42 -1.29 -8.27 0.55
CA CYS A 42 -2.65 -8.50 1.05
C CYS A 42 -3.35 -7.24 1.60
N ASP A 43 -2.65 -6.10 1.65
CA ASP A 43 -3.12 -4.84 2.23
C ASP A 43 -3.54 -4.92 3.72
N ASP A 44 -3.18 -6.00 4.42
CA ASP A 44 -3.33 -6.13 5.87
C ASP A 44 -2.05 -5.75 6.63
N GLY A 45 -2.23 -5.25 7.86
CA GLY A 45 -1.12 -4.81 8.71
C GLY A 45 -0.55 -5.92 9.60
N GLY A 46 0.05 -5.52 10.73
CA GLY A 46 0.59 -6.44 11.73
C GLY A 46 2.11 -6.53 11.67
N TYR A 47 2.65 -7.74 11.57
CA TYR A 47 4.09 -8.01 11.51
C TYR A 47 4.61 -7.84 10.08
N VAL A 48 4.74 -6.59 9.65
CA VAL A 48 5.28 -6.24 8.33
C VAL A 48 6.65 -5.58 8.46
N THR A 49 7.52 -5.85 7.49
CA THR A 49 8.86 -5.25 7.41
C THR A 49 8.95 -4.41 6.14
N CYS A 50 9.33 -3.14 6.29
CA CYS A 50 9.53 -2.22 5.17
C CYS A 50 10.81 -2.55 4.42
N CYS A 51 10.77 -2.46 3.08
CA CYS A 51 11.96 -2.51 2.27
C CYS A 51 12.79 -1.22 2.44
N ASP A 52 14.07 -1.35 2.79
CA ASP A 52 15.01 -0.25 3.05
C ASP A 52 15.58 0.41 1.78
N SER A 53 15.00 0.11 0.62
CA SER A 53 15.38 0.66 -0.68
C SER A 53 14.26 1.52 -1.26
N GLY A 54 14.31 1.84 -2.56
CA GLY A 54 13.48 2.87 -3.17
C GLY A 54 11.97 2.60 -3.23
N CYS A 55 11.48 1.39 -3.00
CA CYS A 55 10.04 1.09 -3.12
C CYS A 55 9.21 1.40 -1.87
N LEU A 56 9.82 1.43 -0.67
CA LEU A 56 9.16 1.68 0.62
C LEU A 56 7.94 0.79 0.94
N ARG A 57 7.78 -0.32 0.21
CA ARG A 57 6.71 -1.29 0.42
C ARG A 57 7.07 -2.20 1.59
N SER A 58 6.05 -2.57 2.37
CA SER A 58 6.18 -3.49 3.50
C SER A 58 5.61 -4.86 3.19
N PHE A 59 6.13 -5.90 3.85
CA PHE A 59 5.76 -7.28 3.58
C PHE A 59 5.70 -8.13 4.86
N HIS A 60 4.77 -9.09 4.91
CA HIS A 60 4.88 -10.22 5.83
C HIS A 60 6.04 -11.11 5.35
N LEU A 61 7.12 -11.18 6.14
CA LEU A 61 8.32 -11.96 5.75
C LEU A 61 8.07 -13.48 5.77
N THR A 62 7.40 -13.96 6.81
CA THR A 62 7.16 -15.39 7.10
C THR A 62 5.66 -15.70 6.99
N GLU A 63 5.31 -16.99 6.88
CA GLU A 63 3.92 -17.45 6.87
C GLU A 63 3.20 -17.09 8.19
N GLU A 64 3.86 -17.23 9.33
CA GLU A 64 3.32 -16.86 10.66
C GLU A 64 2.94 -15.36 10.73
N HIS A 65 3.71 -14.47 10.10
CA HIS A 65 3.39 -13.05 10.05
C HIS A 65 2.11 -12.78 9.23
N GLY A 66 1.88 -13.57 8.19
CA GLY A 66 0.77 -13.45 7.23
C GLY A 66 -0.47 -14.28 7.57
N GLU A 67 -0.39 -15.19 8.54
CA GLU A 67 -1.45 -16.16 8.86
C GLU A 67 -2.81 -15.50 9.09
N GLY A 68 -2.83 -14.38 9.82
CA GLY A 68 -4.07 -13.66 10.16
C GLY A 68 -4.83 -13.09 8.96
N SER A 69 -4.18 -12.91 7.81
CA SER A 69 -4.78 -12.42 6.57
C SER A 69 -4.73 -13.44 5.44
N LYS A 70 -4.26 -14.67 5.70
CA LYS A 70 -3.95 -15.68 4.67
C LYS A 70 -3.03 -15.12 3.58
N CYS A 71 -2.13 -14.22 3.97
CA CYS A 71 -1.15 -13.66 3.07
C CYS A 71 -0.16 -14.77 2.65
N PRO A 72 0.17 -14.91 1.35
CA PRO A 72 1.18 -15.87 0.92
C PRO A 72 2.58 -15.53 1.47
N SER A 73 2.78 -14.33 2.02
CA SER A 73 4.03 -13.84 2.58
C SER A 73 5.19 -13.88 1.57
N LEU A 74 6.42 -13.64 2.04
CA LEU A 74 7.62 -13.85 1.24
C LEU A 74 8.25 -15.24 1.42
N GLY A 75 7.72 -16.06 2.36
CA GLY A 75 8.22 -17.40 2.63
C GLY A 75 9.64 -17.45 3.20
N ILE A 76 10.09 -16.36 3.83
CA ILE A 76 11.38 -16.33 4.54
C ILE A 76 11.23 -17.16 5.82
N ASN A 77 12.23 -17.97 6.16
CA ASN A 77 12.21 -18.74 7.40
C ASN A 77 12.35 -17.82 8.62
N SER A 78 11.87 -18.27 9.79
CA SER A 78 11.78 -17.43 10.99
C SER A 78 13.15 -16.98 11.52
N GLU A 79 14.20 -17.79 11.40
CA GLU A 79 15.56 -17.43 11.83
C GLU A 79 16.15 -16.30 10.97
N GLU A 80 16.06 -16.43 9.64
CA GLU A 80 16.49 -15.42 8.69
C GLU A 80 15.67 -14.14 8.82
N ALA A 81 14.35 -14.26 8.98
CA ALA A 81 13.47 -13.11 9.18
C ALA A 81 13.84 -12.32 10.45
N LYS A 82 14.17 -13.00 11.55
CA LYS A 82 14.66 -12.34 12.78
C LYS A 82 15.94 -11.57 12.51
N MET A 83 16.92 -12.17 11.83
CA MET A 83 18.17 -11.48 11.49
C MET A 83 17.94 -10.23 10.64
N ILE A 84 17.06 -10.32 9.63
CA ILE A 84 16.68 -9.18 8.77
C ILE A 84 16.04 -8.06 9.59
N ILE A 85 15.11 -8.40 10.48
CA ILE A 85 14.40 -7.44 11.33
C ILE A 85 15.37 -6.76 12.31
N ASP A 86 16.28 -7.51 12.93
CA ASP A 86 17.25 -7.00 13.89
C ASP A 86 18.28 -6.08 13.22
N LYS A 87 18.72 -6.42 12.01
CA LYS A 87 19.70 -5.62 11.25
C LYS A 87 19.08 -4.44 10.51
N LYS A 88 17.77 -4.46 10.26
CA LYS A 88 17.07 -3.47 9.42
C LYS A 88 17.73 -3.30 8.06
N ASP A 89 17.91 -4.41 7.35
CA ASP A 89 18.56 -4.49 6.05
C ASP A 89 17.70 -5.19 4.99
N PHE A 90 16.37 -5.10 5.13
CA PHE A 90 15.46 -5.81 4.25
C PHE A 90 15.38 -5.16 2.87
N ILE A 91 15.76 -5.91 1.82
CA ILE A 91 15.58 -5.49 0.43
C ILE A 91 14.71 -6.50 -0.31
N CYS A 92 13.53 -6.06 -0.78
CA CYS A 92 12.64 -6.91 -1.56
C CYS A 92 13.25 -7.28 -2.93
N LYS A 93 12.81 -8.41 -3.52
CA LYS A 93 13.31 -8.89 -4.82
C LYS A 93 13.21 -7.82 -5.92
N ASN A 94 12.13 -7.05 -5.96
CA ASN A 94 11.94 -5.98 -6.94
C ASN A 94 13.03 -4.90 -6.82
N CYS A 95 13.36 -4.45 -5.61
CA CYS A 95 14.47 -3.52 -5.41
C CYS A 95 15.82 -4.16 -5.75
N LYS A 96 16.04 -5.40 -5.31
CA LYS A 96 17.30 -6.14 -5.57
C LYS A 96 17.59 -6.28 -7.06
N TYR A 97 16.56 -6.56 -7.86
CA TYR A 97 16.68 -6.74 -9.31
C TYR A 97 16.32 -5.48 -10.11
N LYS A 98 16.04 -4.35 -9.44
CA LYS A 98 15.62 -3.09 -10.07
C LYS A 98 14.42 -3.27 -11.02
N GLN A 99 13.45 -4.08 -10.63
CA GLN A 99 12.22 -4.35 -11.38
C GLN A 99 11.02 -3.82 -10.59
N HIS A 100 10.53 -2.65 -10.97
CA HIS A 100 9.52 -1.93 -10.19
C HIS A 100 8.19 -1.83 -10.93
N GLN A 101 7.10 -1.92 -10.18
CA GLN A 101 5.76 -1.83 -10.72
C GLN A 101 5.40 -0.36 -10.99
N CYS A 102 4.94 -0.07 -12.20
CA CYS A 102 4.34 1.22 -12.48
C CYS A 102 3.05 1.39 -11.67
N SER A 103 3.00 2.40 -10.82
CA SER A 103 1.86 2.65 -9.92
C SER A 103 0.59 3.11 -10.65
N SER A 104 0.66 3.35 -11.97
CA SER A 104 -0.49 3.70 -12.79
C SER A 104 -1.07 2.50 -13.55
N CYS A 105 -0.24 1.71 -14.24
CA CYS A 105 -0.74 0.58 -15.05
C CYS A 105 -0.53 -0.81 -14.41
N GLY A 106 0.19 -0.89 -13.29
CA GLY A 106 0.47 -2.15 -12.61
C GLY A 106 1.49 -3.07 -13.30
N LEU A 107 2.01 -2.71 -14.47
CA LEU A 107 3.04 -3.48 -15.16
C LEU A 107 4.43 -3.22 -14.58
N LEU A 108 5.28 -4.24 -14.57
CA LEU A 108 6.69 -4.11 -14.19
C LEU A 108 7.50 -3.43 -15.31
N GLY A 109 8.53 -2.71 -14.91
CA GLY A 109 9.60 -2.27 -15.79
C GLY A 109 10.93 -2.13 -15.04
N SER A 110 12.01 -2.14 -15.80
CA SER A 110 13.34 -1.89 -15.26
C SER A 110 13.45 -0.46 -14.71
N SER A 111 13.98 -0.31 -13.50
CA SER A 111 14.38 0.99 -12.94
C SER A 111 15.90 1.18 -13.00
N ASP A 112 16.61 0.36 -13.77
CA ASP A 112 18.06 0.41 -13.84
C ASP A 112 18.55 1.43 -14.86
N LEU A 113 19.09 2.55 -14.36
CA LEU A 113 19.59 3.62 -15.22
C LEU A 113 20.79 3.19 -16.09
N SER A 114 21.55 2.18 -15.69
CA SER A 114 22.70 1.70 -16.48
C SER A 114 22.34 0.80 -17.66
N SER A 115 21.14 0.21 -17.68
CA SER A 115 20.71 -0.75 -18.71
C SER A 115 19.46 -0.31 -19.47
N GLY A 116 19.06 0.96 -19.33
CA GLY A 116 17.85 1.51 -19.92
C GLY A 116 16.66 1.35 -18.98
N ALA A 117 16.34 2.42 -18.24
CA ALA A 117 15.20 2.43 -17.35
C ALA A 117 13.89 2.60 -18.12
N GLU A 118 12.92 1.76 -17.79
CA GLU A 118 11.54 1.79 -18.30
C GLU A 118 10.59 2.46 -17.31
N VAL A 119 10.90 2.39 -16.01
CA VAL A 119 10.15 3.08 -14.95
C VAL A 119 11.06 3.99 -14.12
N PHE A 120 10.50 5.13 -13.73
CA PHE A 120 11.21 6.17 -13.01
C PHE A 120 10.51 6.47 -11.69
N GLN A 121 11.31 6.67 -10.64
CA GLN A 121 10.83 6.93 -9.30
C GLN A 121 10.37 8.39 -9.15
N CYS A 122 9.29 8.61 -8.41
CA CYS A 122 8.92 9.94 -7.93
C CYS A 122 10.10 10.58 -7.17
N LYS A 123 10.28 11.89 -7.31
CA LYS A 123 11.36 12.64 -6.65
C LYS A 123 11.18 12.77 -5.14
N GLU A 124 9.96 12.60 -4.64
CA GLU A 124 9.66 12.72 -3.22
C GLU A 124 10.20 11.49 -2.49
N TYR A 125 11.11 11.71 -1.53
CA TYR A 125 11.92 10.64 -0.94
C TYR A 125 11.07 9.56 -0.24
N ASN A 126 9.96 9.97 0.37
CA ASN A 126 9.01 9.10 1.09
C ASN A 126 7.83 8.63 0.24
N CYS A 127 7.94 8.70 -1.09
CA CYS A 127 6.85 8.30 -1.99
C CYS A 127 6.88 6.82 -2.36
N GLY A 128 8.05 6.28 -2.70
CA GLY A 128 8.20 4.87 -3.10
C GLY A 128 7.60 4.48 -4.46
N HIS A 129 6.87 5.38 -5.12
CA HIS A 129 6.17 5.08 -6.38
C HIS A 129 7.04 5.24 -7.62
N PHE A 130 6.85 4.32 -8.57
CA PHE A 130 7.52 4.26 -9.87
C PHE A 130 6.50 4.37 -11.01
N TYR A 131 6.90 4.95 -12.13
CA TYR A 131 6.01 5.13 -13.28
C TYR A 131 6.74 4.95 -14.61
N HIS A 132 6.06 4.31 -15.58
CA HIS A 132 6.44 4.48 -16.98
C HIS A 132 6.26 5.95 -17.39
N PRO A 133 7.18 6.53 -18.18
CA PRO A 133 7.08 7.92 -18.64
C PRO A 133 5.72 8.24 -19.27
N LYS A 134 5.24 7.37 -20.16
CA LYS A 134 3.93 7.51 -20.82
C LYS A 134 2.76 7.50 -19.85
N CYS A 135 2.81 6.65 -18.82
CA CYS A 135 1.73 6.53 -17.83
C CYS A 135 1.61 7.78 -16.97
N ILE A 136 2.71 8.25 -16.39
CA ILE A 136 2.67 9.46 -15.53
C ILE A 136 2.32 10.71 -16.33
N SER A 137 2.75 10.79 -17.59
CA SER A 137 2.44 11.92 -18.47
C SER A 137 0.95 12.05 -18.74
N LYS A 138 0.29 10.93 -19.07
CA LYS A 138 -1.17 10.89 -19.25
C LYS A 138 -1.92 11.19 -17.97
N LEU A 139 -1.40 10.74 -16.82
CA LEU A 139 -2.02 10.97 -15.52
C LEU A 139 -1.98 12.45 -15.12
N LEU A 140 -0.86 13.14 -15.38
CA LEU A 140 -0.71 14.56 -15.04
C LEU A 140 -1.35 15.51 -16.07
N TYR A 141 -1.43 15.09 -17.34
CA TYR A 141 -1.93 15.92 -18.44
C TYR A 141 -2.95 15.19 -19.34
N PRO A 142 -4.09 14.71 -18.79
CA PRO A 142 -5.03 13.84 -19.51
C PRO A 142 -5.69 14.50 -20.75
N GLY A 143 -5.73 15.83 -20.83
CA GLY A 143 -6.32 16.59 -21.94
C GLY A 143 -5.32 17.37 -22.82
N ASP A 144 -4.04 17.44 -22.45
CA ASP A 144 -3.02 18.22 -23.18
C ASP A 144 -1.97 17.26 -23.76
N LYS A 145 -2.25 16.75 -24.97
CA LYS A 145 -1.41 15.75 -25.63
C LYS A 145 0.01 16.25 -25.88
N LEU A 146 0.19 17.52 -26.22
CA LEU A 146 1.50 18.09 -26.50
C LEU A 146 2.33 18.17 -25.22
N ARG A 147 1.74 18.67 -24.14
CA ARG A 147 2.40 18.74 -22.83
C ARG A 147 2.69 17.35 -22.27
N ALA A 148 1.77 16.40 -22.42
CA ALA A 148 2.00 15.01 -22.05
C ALA A 148 3.19 14.41 -22.83
N CYS A 149 3.28 14.66 -24.14
CA CYS A 149 4.39 14.17 -24.97
C CYS A 149 5.74 14.76 -24.53
N HIS A 150 5.82 16.08 -24.30
CA HIS A 150 7.04 16.71 -23.78
C HIS A 150 7.42 16.19 -22.39
N PHE A 151 6.44 15.97 -21.51
CA PHE A 151 6.69 15.43 -20.19
C PHE A 151 7.16 13.96 -20.23
N GLU A 152 6.63 13.17 -21.17
CA GLU A 152 7.08 11.79 -21.39
C GLU A 152 8.57 11.76 -21.75
N GLN A 153 9.00 12.60 -22.69
CA GLN A 153 10.41 12.73 -23.07
C GLN A 153 11.27 13.23 -21.91
N TYR A 154 10.77 14.21 -21.14
CA TYR A 154 11.44 14.74 -19.95
C TYR A 154 11.72 13.63 -18.92
N VAL A 155 10.72 12.79 -18.61
CA VAL A 155 10.89 11.69 -17.66
C VAL A 155 11.77 10.58 -18.24
N ALA A 156 11.61 10.24 -19.53
CA ALA A 156 12.45 9.25 -20.21
C ALA A 156 13.93 9.65 -20.26
N ALA A 157 14.25 10.95 -20.27
CA ALA A 157 15.60 11.48 -20.13
C ALA A 157 16.16 11.38 -18.69
N GLY A 158 15.43 10.79 -17.75
CA GLY A 158 15.84 10.60 -16.35
C GLY A 158 15.64 11.83 -15.46
N LEU A 159 14.95 12.87 -15.95
CA LEU A 159 14.72 14.08 -15.18
C LEU A 159 13.68 13.85 -14.07
N LYS A 160 13.93 14.46 -12.90
CA LYS A 160 13.12 14.24 -11.69
C LYS A 160 11.75 14.89 -11.81
N PHE A 161 10.73 14.19 -11.32
CA PHE A 161 9.33 14.63 -11.35
C PHE A 161 8.60 14.32 -10.03
N LEU A 162 7.52 15.05 -9.77
CA LEU A 162 6.60 14.75 -8.67
C LEU A 162 5.38 14.01 -9.22
N CYS A 163 4.99 12.90 -8.61
CA CYS A 163 3.85 12.12 -9.08
C CYS A 163 2.48 12.65 -8.56
N HIS A 164 1.39 12.13 -9.12
CA HIS A 164 0.03 12.59 -8.86
C HIS A 164 -0.44 12.35 -7.41
N VAL A 165 0.03 11.30 -6.74
CA VAL A 165 -0.48 10.85 -5.41
C VAL A 165 -0.35 11.91 -4.31
N HIS A 166 0.51 12.91 -4.50
CA HIS A 166 0.76 13.98 -3.53
C HIS A 166 -0.31 15.08 -3.51
N LYS A 167 -1.33 14.99 -4.37
CA LYS A 167 -2.42 15.96 -4.45
C LYS A 167 -3.76 15.27 -4.49
N CYS A 168 -4.75 15.84 -3.81
CA CYS A 168 -6.13 15.38 -3.90
C CYS A 168 -6.62 15.44 -5.36
N SER A 169 -7.26 14.37 -5.81
CA SER A 169 -7.78 14.23 -7.18
C SER A 169 -8.95 15.17 -7.49
N VAL A 170 -9.58 15.74 -6.46
CA VAL A 170 -10.75 16.64 -6.60
C VAL A 170 -10.33 18.10 -6.49
N CYS A 171 -9.65 18.50 -5.41
CA CYS A 171 -9.32 19.90 -5.16
C CYS A 171 -7.86 20.28 -5.48
N HIS A 172 -7.03 19.30 -5.85
CA HIS A 172 -5.60 19.45 -6.17
C HIS A 172 -4.71 20.00 -5.03
N GLY A 173 -5.25 20.11 -3.82
CA GLY A 173 -4.50 20.47 -2.61
C GLY A 173 -3.62 19.33 -2.09
N ALA A 174 -2.54 19.69 -1.41
CA ALA A 174 -1.63 18.76 -0.73
C ALA A 174 -2.25 18.18 0.56
N GLU A 175 -1.67 17.09 1.08
CA GLU A 175 -2.05 16.54 2.38
C GLU A 175 -1.66 17.49 3.52
N ASN A 176 -2.52 17.63 4.51
CA ASN A 176 -2.13 18.11 5.83
C ASN A 176 -2.49 17.04 6.85
N ARG A 177 -1.48 16.42 7.47
CA ARG A 177 -1.66 15.30 8.39
C ARG A 177 -2.22 15.73 9.75
N ASP A 178 -2.05 16.99 10.12
CA ASP A 178 -2.53 17.54 11.39
C ASP A 178 -4.03 17.91 11.35
N ASP A 179 -4.59 18.09 10.14
CA ASP A 179 -6.01 18.31 9.93
C ASP A 179 -6.68 17.05 9.39
N LYS A 180 -7.54 16.42 10.21
CA LYS A 180 -8.26 15.18 9.87
C LYS A 180 -9.03 15.26 8.56
N ASN A 181 -9.55 16.43 8.19
CA ASN A 181 -10.29 16.62 6.93
C ASN A 181 -9.37 16.69 5.71
N MET A 182 -8.11 17.08 5.93
CA MET A 182 -7.06 17.25 4.92
C MET A 182 -6.06 16.07 4.91
N GLN A 183 -6.26 15.06 5.76
CA GLN A 183 -5.61 13.77 5.64
C GLN A 183 -6.06 13.06 4.37
N PHE A 184 -5.17 12.27 3.76
CA PHE A 184 -5.52 11.55 2.54
C PHE A 184 -6.26 10.24 2.80
N ALA A 185 -7.21 9.96 1.91
CA ALA A 185 -7.67 8.64 1.55
C ALA A 185 -6.89 8.18 0.31
N VAL A 186 -6.17 7.07 0.42
CA VAL A 186 -5.24 6.58 -0.60
C VAL A 186 -5.71 5.24 -1.15
N CYS A 187 -5.73 5.11 -2.47
CA CYS A 187 -6.02 3.82 -3.09
C CYS A 187 -4.76 2.95 -3.12
N ARG A 188 -4.93 1.64 -2.89
CA ARG A 188 -3.83 0.66 -3.01
C ARG A 188 -3.69 0.06 -4.41
N LEU A 189 -4.72 0.18 -5.24
CA LEU A 189 -4.75 -0.37 -6.61
C LEU A 189 -4.42 0.65 -7.70
N CYS A 190 -4.58 1.94 -7.39
CA CYS A 190 -4.45 3.02 -8.36
C CYS A 190 -3.75 4.22 -7.69
N PRO A 191 -3.09 5.12 -8.43
CA PRO A 191 -2.34 6.25 -7.87
C PRO A 191 -3.26 7.42 -7.50
N THR A 192 -4.49 7.13 -7.07
CA THR A 192 -5.53 8.11 -6.77
C THR A 192 -5.56 8.39 -5.28
N THR A 193 -5.57 9.67 -4.94
CA THR A 193 -5.73 10.13 -3.55
C THR A 193 -6.82 11.18 -3.45
N TYR A 194 -7.53 11.19 -2.32
CA TYR A 194 -8.54 12.19 -1.97
C TYR A 194 -8.21 12.75 -0.60
N HIS A 195 -8.55 14.01 -0.31
CA HIS A 195 -8.73 14.39 1.10
C HIS A 195 -9.91 13.62 1.69
N ARG A 196 -9.91 13.37 3.00
CA ARG A 196 -11.06 12.79 3.70
C ARG A 196 -12.35 13.54 3.37
N LYS A 197 -12.31 14.88 3.39
CA LYS A 197 -13.48 15.73 3.05
C LYS A 197 -13.87 15.71 1.57
N CYS A 198 -12.96 15.28 0.70
CA CYS A 198 -13.17 15.20 -0.74
C CYS A 198 -13.43 13.76 -1.22
N LEU A 199 -13.52 12.79 -0.30
CA LEU A 199 -13.75 11.40 -0.64
C LEU A 199 -15.16 11.24 -1.26
N PRO A 200 -15.27 10.69 -2.48
CA PRO A 200 -16.56 10.45 -3.11
C PRO A 200 -17.50 9.56 -2.27
N SER A 201 -18.80 9.88 -2.27
CA SER A 201 -19.82 9.20 -1.45
C SER A 201 -20.20 7.80 -1.93
N ASP A 202 -19.79 7.46 -3.15
CA ASP A 202 -19.88 6.14 -3.78
C ASP A 202 -18.72 5.20 -3.35
N ILE A 203 -17.74 5.71 -2.59
CA ILE A 203 -16.71 4.92 -1.90
C ILE A 203 -17.10 4.82 -0.40
N PRO A 204 -17.97 3.88 0.00
CA PRO A 204 -18.50 3.88 1.35
C PRO A 204 -17.57 3.20 2.36
N PHE A 205 -17.66 3.63 3.61
CA PHE A 205 -16.99 3.00 4.76
C PHE A 205 -17.69 1.73 5.24
N GLU A 206 -18.94 1.51 4.85
CA GLU A 206 -19.74 0.35 5.24
C GLU A 206 -20.59 -0.08 4.04
N THR A 207 -20.89 -1.37 3.97
CA THR A 207 -21.81 -1.87 2.94
C THR A 207 -23.20 -1.30 3.19
N LYS A 208 -23.79 -0.68 2.17
CA LYS A 208 -25.12 -0.08 2.24
C LYS A 208 -26.02 -0.57 1.12
N GLU A 209 -27.30 -0.66 1.40
CA GLU A 209 -28.31 -0.93 0.38
C GLU A 209 -28.64 0.36 -0.37
N GLY A 210 -28.57 0.33 -1.70
CA GLY A 210 -28.85 1.46 -2.57
C GLY A 210 -29.96 1.14 -3.58
N PRO A 211 -30.42 2.14 -4.34
CA PRO A 211 -31.50 1.96 -5.32
C PRO A 211 -31.21 0.89 -6.39
N ASN A 212 -29.92 0.68 -6.68
CA ASN A 212 -29.43 -0.25 -7.71
C ASN A 212 -28.75 -1.50 -7.10
N GLY A 213 -29.07 -1.85 -5.85
CA GLY A 213 -28.48 -2.96 -5.12
C GLY A 213 -27.44 -2.56 -4.07
N TYR A 214 -26.68 -3.53 -3.59
CA TYR A 214 -25.69 -3.31 -2.53
C TYR A 214 -24.46 -2.56 -3.05
N ILE A 215 -24.09 -1.49 -2.34
CA ILE A 215 -22.82 -0.79 -2.50
C ILE A 215 -21.90 -1.32 -1.41
N PHE A 216 -20.90 -2.12 -1.80
CA PHE A 216 -19.95 -2.72 -0.88
C PHE A 216 -19.00 -1.70 -0.27
N GLN A 217 -18.58 -1.95 0.97
CA GLN A 217 -17.51 -1.22 1.63
C GLN A 217 -16.26 -1.14 0.74
N ARG A 218 -15.74 0.09 0.57
CA ARG A 218 -14.54 0.40 -0.21
C ARG A 218 -13.59 1.37 0.50
N ALA A 219 -13.90 1.76 1.73
CA ALA A 219 -13.05 2.60 2.58
C ALA A 219 -12.90 2.00 3.98
N TRP A 220 -11.68 2.11 4.52
CA TRP A 220 -11.32 1.66 5.87
C TRP A 220 -10.51 2.75 6.59
N ASP A 221 -11.05 3.22 7.71
CA ASP A 221 -10.36 4.16 8.60
C ASP A 221 -9.58 3.40 9.69
N GLY A 222 -8.39 3.88 10.04
CA GLY A 222 -7.57 3.30 11.10
C GLY A 222 -6.75 2.04 10.72
N ILE A 223 -6.74 1.66 9.44
CA ILE A 223 -5.79 0.66 8.91
C ILE A 223 -4.43 1.30 8.67
N LEU A 224 -4.40 2.42 7.95
CA LEU A 224 -3.20 3.23 7.73
C LEU A 224 -3.08 4.29 8.85
N ARG A 225 -1.85 4.63 9.24
CA ARG A 225 -1.64 5.75 10.17
C ARG A 225 -2.07 7.07 9.52
N ASP A 226 -2.97 7.76 10.21
CA ASP A 226 -3.43 9.13 9.87
C ASP A 226 -3.94 9.29 8.42
N ARG A 227 -4.39 8.19 7.80
CA ARG A 227 -4.92 8.09 6.43
C ARG A 227 -6.02 7.05 6.35
N ILE A 228 -6.85 7.15 5.31
CA ILE A 228 -7.87 6.14 4.98
C ILE A 228 -7.35 5.24 3.87
N LEU A 229 -7.51 3.93 4.01
CA LEU A 229 -7.30 2.98 2.91
C LEU A 229 -8.58 2.92 2.08
N ILE A 230 -8.47 3.07 0.77
CA ILE A 230 -9.62 2.89 -0.13
C ILE A 230 -9.31 1.94 -1.28
N TYR A 231 -10.37 1.43 -1.89
CA TYR A 231 -10.33 0.90 -3.24
C TYR A 231 -11.18 1.81 -4.13
N CYS A 232 -10.51 2.52 -5.03
CA CYS A 232 -11.15 3.37 -6.04
C CYS A 232 -12.08 2.55 -6.94
N ILE A 233 -13.20 3.13 -7.35
CA ILE A 233 -14.18 2.48 -8.26
C ILE A 233 -13.68 2.54 -9.72
N TRP A 234 -12.70 3.41 -9.97
CA TRP A 234 -12.14 3.70 -11.29
C TRP A 234 -10.66 3.33 -11.31
N GLY A 235 -10.30 2.31 -12.07
CA GLY A 235 -8.93 1.78 -12.11
C GLY A 235 -8.67 0.84 -13.29
N ALA A 236 -8.74 1.38 -14.51
CA ALA A 236 -7.79 1.20 -15.62
C ALA A 236 -8.16 2.18 -16.75
#